data_AF-A0A3D2L5T8-F1
#
_entry.id   AF-A0A3D2L5T8-F1
#
_cell.length_a   1.000
_cell.length_b   1.000
_cell.length_c   1.000
_cell.angle_alpha   90.00
_cell.angle_beta   90.00
_cell.angle_gamma   90.00
#
_symmetry.space_group_name_H-M   'P 1'
#
loop_
_entity.id
_entity.type
_entity.pdbx_description
1 polymer ?
#
loop_
_entity_poly.entity_id
_entity_poly.type
_entity_poly.pdbx_seq_one_letter_code
_entity_poly.pdbx_strand_id
1 'polypeptide(L)' 'DVLTEYTFNTGGAKHRFCRTCGIKSFYVPRSNQDGFAVTWRCIDNWQALDVTVNAFDGQNWEANAAALA' A
#
# COMPACT_ATOMS: atom_id res chain seq x y z
N ASP A 1 3.85 -11.88 -17.03
CA ASP A 1 3.54 -11.01 -15.90
C ASP A 1 3.45 -9.57 -16.39
N VAL A 2 2.50 -8.78 -15.88
CA VAL A 2 2.22 -7.40 -16.33
C VAL A 2 2.47 -6.34 -15.24
N LEU A 3 3.01 -6.74 -14.09
CA LEU A 3 3.41 -5.81 -13.03
C LEU A 3 4.70 -5.07 -13.38
N THR A 4 4.69 -3.76 -13.15
CA THR A 4 5.87 -2.88 -13.19
C THR A 4 6.20 -2.46 -11.76
N GLU A 5 7.49 -2.46 -11.42
CA GLU A 5 8.00 -1.93 -10.15
C GLU A 5 8.57 -0.52 -10.35
N TYR A 6 8.22 0.38 -9.43
CA TYR A 6 8.76 1.73 -9.32
C TYR A 6 9.25 1.98 -7.89
N THR A 7 10.43 2.56 -7.78
CA THR A 7 11.05 2.95 -6.51
C THR A 7 11.57 4.38 -6.61
N PHE A 8 11.66 5.08 -5.48
CA PHE A 8 12.21 6.44 -5.41
C PHE A 8 12.88 6.71 -4.06
N ASN A 9 13.60 7.83 -3.96
CA ASN A 9 14.33 8.25 -2.76
C ASN A 9 15.29 7.15 -2.23
N THR A 10 15.00 6.55 -1.08
CA THR A 10 15.83 5.48 -0.50
C THR A 10 15.67 4.13 -1.18
N GLY A 11 14.67 3.99 -2.07
CA GLY A 11 14.38 2.73 -2.76
C GLY A 11 13.72 1.65 -1.88
N GLY A 12 13.45 1.92 -0.60
CA GLY A 12 12.86 0.93 0.31
C GLY A 12 11.40 0.60 -0.04
N ALA A 13 10.59 1.58 -0.44
CA ALA A 13 9.25 1.29 -0.92
C ALA A 13 9.31 0.71 -2.35
N LYS A 14 8.68 -0.46 -2.55
CA LYS A 14 8.58 -1.13 -3.85
C LYS A 14 7.16 -1.03 -4.37
N HIS A 15 6.87 0.03 -5.13
CA HIS A 15 5.53 0.26 -5.69
C HIS A 15 5.31 -0.64 -6.90
N ARG A 16 4.30 -1.51 -6.86
CA ARG A 16 3.99 -2.45 -7.95
C ARG A 16 2.63 -2.19 -8.54
N PHE A 17 2.54 -1.98 -9.84
CA PHE A 17 1.28 -1.68 -10.50
C PHE A 17 1.19 -2.36 -11.86
N CYS A 18 -0.04 -2.63 -12.31
CA CYS A 18 -0.29 -3.19 -13.63
C CYS A 18 0.11 -2.18 -14.71
N ARG A 19 1.01 -2.55 -15.62
CA ARG A 19 1.44 -1.69 -16.73
C ARG A 19 0.33 -1.38 -17.74
N THR A 20 -0.74 -2.18 -17.73
CA THR A 20 -1.85 -2.05 -18.68
C THR A 20 -2.94 -1.10 -18.17
N CYS A 21 -3.32 -1.22 -16.90
CA CYS A 21 -4.41 -0.42 -16.31
C CYS A 21 -3.98 0.55 -15.19
N GLY A 22 -2.73 0.51 -14.75
CA GLY A 22 -2.19 1.40 -13.71
C GLY A 22 -2.55 1.03 -12.27
N ILE A 23 -3.36 0.00 -12.04
CA ILE A 23 -3.79 -0.39 -10.70
C ILE A 23 -2.64 -0.99 -9.89
N LYS A 24 -2.42 -0.44 -8.68
CA LYS A 24 -1.51 -0.96 -7.65
C LYS A 24 -2.31 -1.83 -6.69
N SER A 25 -2.37 -3.14 -6.92
CA SER A 25 -3.10 -4.07 -6.03
C SER A 25 -2.36 -4.30 -4.71
N PHE A 26 -1.03 -4.22 -4.70
CA PHE A 26 -0.20 -4.31 -3.51
C PHE A 26 1.15 -3.61 -3.69
N TYR A 27 1.85 -3.34 -2.59
CA TYR A 27 3.23 -2.86 -2.60
C TYR A 27 3.96 -3.23 -1.31
N VAL A 28 5.30 -3.16 -1.32
CA VAL A 28 6.10 -3.26 -0.08
C VAL A 28 6.32 -1.84 0.44
N PRO A 29 5.79 -1.48 1.62
CA PRO A 29 5.94 -0.14 2.18
C PRO A 29 7.33 0.08 2.77
N ARG A 30 7.80 1.34 2.73
CA ARG A 30 9.08 1.74 3.35
C ARG A 30 9.14 1.36 4.84
N SER A 31 8.04 1.56 5.57
CA SER A 31 7.96 1.34 7.02
C SER A 31 7.93 -0.12 7.45
N ASN A 32 7.62 -1.06 6.54
CA ASN A 32 7.58 -2.49 6.84
C ASN A 32 8.09 -3.26 5.61
N GLN A 33 9.41 -3.48 5.56
CA GLN A 33 10.11 -4.08 4.41
C GLN A 33 9.80 -5.57 4.22
N ASP A 34 9.35 -6.24 5.27
CA ASP A 34 8.99 -7.66 5.25
C ASP A 34 7.48 -7.88 5.03
N GLY A 35 6.72 -6.79 4.95
CA GLY A 35 5.26 -6.81 4.79
C GLY A 35 4.78 -6.34 3.42
N PHE A 36 3.48 -6.54 3.20
CA PHE A 36 2.77 -6.02 2.05
C PHE A 36 1.59 -5.16 2.50
N ALA A 37 1.42 -4.02 1.85
CA ALA A 37 0.20 -3.26 1.90
C ALA A 37 -0.66 -3.62 0.69
N VAL A 38 -1.91 -4.04 0.93
CA VAL A 38 -2.86 -4.48 -0.09
C VAL A 38 -3.94 -3.43 -0.27
N THR A 39 -4.28 -3.11 -1.51
CA THR A 39 -5.40 -2.21 -1.80
C THR A 39 -6.71 -2.96 -1.60
N TRP A 40 -7.45 -2.54 -0.57
CA TRP A 40 -8.74 -3.11 -0.16
C TRP A 40 -9.69 -3.45 -1.31
N ARG A 41 -9.93 -2.51 -2.23
CA ARG A 41 -10.86 -2.67 -3.35
C ARG A 41 -10.37 -3.66 -4.43
N CYS A 42 -9.15 -4.16 -4.32
CA CYS A 42 -8.60 -5.21 -5.18
C CYS A 42 -8.74 -6.61 -4.56
N ILE A 43 -9.33 -6.74 -3.38
CA ILE A 43 -9.63 -8.04 -2.76
C ILE A 43 -10.97 -8.55 -3.31
N ASP A 44 -11.02 -9.83 -3.64
CA ASP A 44 -12.25 -10.48 -4.09
C ASP A 44 -13.33 -10.37 -2.99
N ASN A 45 -14.54 -9.99 -3.39
CA ASN A 45 -15.66 -9.76 -2.47
C ASN A 45 -15.34 -8.75 -1.34
N TRP A 46 -14.50 -7.74 -1.60
CA TRP A 46 -14.11 -6.74 -0.59
C TRP A 46 -15.27 -6.13 0.20
N GLN A 47 -16.47 -6.04 -0.39
CA GLN A 47 -17.66 -5.49 0.27
C GLN A 47 -18.21 -6.38 1.39
N ALA A 48 -17.93 -7.68 1.36
CA ALA A 48 -18.42 -8.66 2.33
C ALA A 48 -17.51 -8.81 3.56
N LEU A 49 -16.34 -8.19 3.53
CA LEU A 49 -15.36 -8.26 4.60
C LEU A 49 -15.74 -7.27 5.72
N ASP A 50 -15.77 -7.77 6.96
CA ASP A 50 -15.96 -6.96 8.15
C ASP A 50 -14.64 -6.23 8.51
N VAL A 51 -14.63 -4.91 8.40
CA VAL A 51 -13.43 -4.10 8.61
C VAL A 51 -13.71 -2.81 9.37
N THR A 52 -12.71 -2.40 10.16
CA THR A 52 -12.64 -1.07 10.75
C THR A 52 -11.81 -0.16 9.85
N VAL A 53 -12.39 0.96 9.44
CA VAL A 53 -11.69 2.00 8.69
C VAL A 53 -11.19 3.05 9.66
N ASN A 54 -9.86 3.11 9.84
CA ASN A 54 -9.21 4.14 10.64
C ASN A 54 -8.70 5.24 9.70
N ALA A 55 -9.15 6.48 9.93
CA ALA A 55 -8.59 7.63 9.22
C ALA A 55 -7.14 7.86 9.67
N PHE A 56 -6.26 8.18 8.72
CA PHE A 56 -4.85 8.43 8.98
C PHE A 56 -4.38 9.67 8.24
N ASP A 57 -3.70 10.58 8.95
CA ASP A 57 -3.06 11.74 8.35
C ASP A 57 -1.72 11.35 7.73
N GLY A 58 -1.78 10.99 6.46
CA GLY A 58 -0.58 10.67 5.67
C GLY A 58 0.25 11.90 5.29
N GLN A 59 -0.30 13.12 5.39
CA GLN A 59 0.43 14.34 5.05
C GLN A 59 1.46 14.67 6.13
N ASN A 60 1.11 14.47 7.40
CA ASN A 60 2.01 14.67 8.54
C ASN A 60 2.59 13.32 9.02
N TRP A 61 3.28 12.61 8.12
CA TRP A 61 3.77 11.24 8.37
C TRP A 61 4.60 11.10 9.64
N GLU A 62 5.63 11.94 9.83
CA GLU A 62 6.57 11.86 10.95
C GLU A 62 5.89 12.00 12.32
N ALA A 63 4.80 12.78 12.39
CA ALA A 63 4.04 12.97 13.61
C ALA A 63 3.06 11.82 13.90
N ASN A 64 2.57 11.14 12.86
CA ASN A 64 1.46 10.20 12.98
C ASN A 64 1.86 8.72 12.82
N ALA A 65 2.99 8.41 12.20
CA ALA A 65 3.36 7.03 11.85
C ALA A 65 3.40 6.05 13.04
N ALA A 66 3.67 6.55 14.26
CA ALA A 66 3.65 5.74 15.48
C ALA A 66 2.27 5.18 15.82
N ALA A 67 1.18 5.79 15.33
CA ALA A 67 -0.19 5.31 15.54
C ALA A 67 -0.57 4.10 14.65
N LEU A 68 0.32 3.69 13.73
CA LEU A 68 0.12 2.52 12.85
C LEU A 68 0.69 1.21 13.44
N ALA A 69 1.31 1.26 14.61
CA ALA A 69 1.95 0.13 15.29
C ALA A 69 1.05 -0.49 16.37
#